data_AF-A0A956JJX0-F1
#
_entry.id   AF-A0A956JJX0-F1
#
_cell.length_a   1.000
_cell.length_b   1.000
_cell.length_c   1.000
_cell.angle_alpha   90.00
_cell.angle_beta   90.00
_cell.angle_gamma   90.00
#
_symmetry.space_group_name_H-M   'P 1'
#
loop_
_entity.id
_entity.type
_entity.pdbx_description
1 polymer ?
#
loop_
_entity_poly.entity_id
_entity_poly.type
_entity_poly.pdbx_seq_one_letter_code
_entity_poly.pdbx_strand_id
1 'polypeptide(L)'
;MNRTIDRDARWQGTFAEIRGLEIRAGQRLVLAPLESGPSLMQFITGSVIVMGAKSVLHVQSGACLIIRTGTRMKMDVSSRVIVDPGAYVYIEHKADVQRAEKAGFVVAEGAHVGMPKALLGHVPDLRVAQPLPLLPR
;
A
#
# COMPACT_ATOMS: atom_id res chain seq x y z
N MET A 1 -14.18 -9.08 4.61
CA MET A 1 -13.64 -9.38 5.96
C MET A 1 -13.01 -8.13 6.57
N ASN A 2 -13.07 -7.94 7.90
CA ASN A 2 -12.28 -6.91 8.61
C ASN A 2 -11.03 -7.57 9.21
N ARG A 3 -9.89 -6.89 9.13
CA ARG A 3 -8.58 -7.36 9.62
C ARG A 3 -7.94 -6.27 10.46
N THR A 4 -7.45 -6.62 11.64
CA THR A 4 -6.59 -5.75 12.46
C THR A 4 -5.22 -6.42 12.55
N ILE A 5 -4.17 -5.64 12.33
CA ILE A 5 -2.77 -6.05 12.41
C ILE A 5 -2.18 -5.42 13.68
N ASP A 6 -2.07 -6.25 14.71
CA ASP A 6 -1.56 -5.88 16.05
C ASP A 6 -0.10 -6.32 16.29
N ARG A 7 0.44 -7.11 15.37
CA ARG A 7 1.84 -7.52 15.23
C ARG A 7 2.20 -7.56 13.76
N ASP A 8 3.49 -7.56 13.45
CA ASP A 8 3.95 -7.76 12.08
C ASP A 8 3.30 -9.00 11.45
N ALA A 9 2.76 -8.81 10.25
CA ALA A 9 1.98 -9.82 9.55
C ALA A 9 2.38 -9.90 8.08
N ARG A 10 2.17 -11.09 7.51
CA ARG A 10 2.36 -11.35 6.08
C ARG A 10 1.04 -11.82 5.48
N TRP A 11 0.65 -11.20 4.36
CA TRP A 11 -0.47 -11.63 3.53
C TRP A 11 0.03 -12.35 2.29
N GLN A 12 -0.50 -13.54 2.07
CA GLN A 12 -0.33 -14.35 0.87
C GLN A 12 -1.68 -14.95 0.51
N GLY A 13 -2.26 -14.53 -0.61
CA GLY A 13 -3.55 -15.04 -1.07
C GLY A 13 -3.94 -14.47 -2.43
N THR A 14 -4.72 -15.21 -3.22
CA THR A 14 -5.03 -14.86 -4.62
C THR A 14 -6.29 -14.02 -4.80
N PHE A 15 -7.17 -13.94 -3.80
CA PHE A 15 -8.36 -13.09 -3.86
C PHE A 15 -8.90 -12.84 -2.46
N ALA A 16 -8.82 -11.60 -2.01
CA ALA A 16 -9.25 -11.21 -0.67
C ALA A 16 -10.09 -9.96 -0.75
N GLU A 17 -11.39 -10.07 -0.49
CA GLU A 17 -12.29 -8.92 -0.36
C GLU A 17 -12.25 -8.39 1.08
N ILE A 18 -11.43 -7.37 1.27
CA ILE A 18 -11.23 -6.73 2.57
C ILE A 18 -12.16 -5.52 2.67
N ARG A 19 -12.99 -5.53 3.73
CA ARG A 19 -13.91 -4.44 4.09
C ARG A 19 -13.24 -3.43 5.01
N GLY A 20 -12.33 -3.91 5.87
CA GLY A 20 -11.61 -3.08 6.82
C GLY A 20 -10.21 -3.62 7.02
N LEU A 21 -9.20 -2.76 6.96
CA LEU A 21 -7.84 -3.07 7.39
C LEU A 21 -7.39 -1.99 8.37
N GLU A 22 -6.96 -2.40 9.55
CA GLU A 22 -6.24 -1.53 10.48
C GLU A 22 -4.83 -2.08 10.67
N ILE A 23 -3.81 -1.27 10.39
CA ILE A 23 -2.43 -1.53 10.75
C ILE A 23 -2.10 -0.63 11.94
N ARG A 24 -1.90 -1.23 13.12
CA ARG A 24 -1.64 -0.46 14.33
C ARG A 24 -0.29 0.26 14.27
N ALA A 25 -0.14 1.25 15.15
CA ALA A 25 1.07 2.05 15.22
C ALA A 25 2.33 1.17 15.34
N GLY A 26 3.34 1.49 14.53
CA GLY A 26 4.61 0.76 14.46
C GLY A 26 4.54 -0.64 13.83
N GLN A 27 3.36 -1.12 13.42
CA GLN A 27 3.22 -2.47 12.84
C GLN A 27 3.43 -2.47 11.32
N ARG A 28 3.84 -3.63 10.82
CA ARG A 28 4.03 -3.87 9.38
C ARG A 28 3.11 -4.97 8.86
N LEU A 29 2.41 -4.68 7.78
CA LEU A 29 1.80 -5.69 6.93
C LEU A 29 2.60 -5.84 5.64
N VAL A 30 3.06 -7.06 5.35
CA VAL A 30 3.74 -7.39 4.09
C VAL A 30 2.78 -8.17 3.19
N LEU A 31 2.40 -7.58 2.07
CA LEU A 31 1.74 -8.27 0.98
C LEU A 31 2.82 -8.91 0.09
N ALA A 32 2.94 -10.23 0.20
CA ALA A 32 3.98 -11.01 -0.45
C ALA A 32 3.39 -11.93 -1.53
N PRO A 33 4.15 -12.25 -2.60
CA PRO A 33 3.69 -13.19 -3.62
C PRO A 33 3.49 -14.60 -3.04
N LEU A 34 2.73 -15.42 -3.78
CA LEU A 34 2.61 -16.85 -3.56
C LEU A 34 3.71 -17.58 -4.33
N GLU A 35 4.07 -18.78 -3.90
CA GLU A 35 5.03 -19.61 -4.65
C GLU A 35 4.49 -19.96 -6.05
N SER A 36 3.18 -20.12 -6.18
CA SER A 36 2.50 -20.48 -7.42
C SER A 36 2.07 -19.28 -8.28
N GLY A 37 2.39 -18.04 -7.88
CA GLY A 37 2.01 -16.86 -8.65
C GLY A 37 1.73 -15.61 -7.81
N PRO A 38 1.01 -14.63 -8.37
CA PRO A 38 0.83 -13.35 -7.69
C PRO A 38 -0.13 -13.48 -6.51
N SER A 39 0.18 -12.72 -5.47
CA SER A 39 -0.74 -12.48 -4.36
C SER A 39 -1.54 -11.21 -4.64
N LEU A 40 -2.83 -11.24 -4.33
CA LEU A 40 -3.76 -10.14 -4.54
C LEU A 40 -4.50 -9.83 -3.24
N MET A 41 -4.46 -8.55 -2.87
CA MET A 41 -5.30 -7.97 -1.83
C MET A 41 -6.21 -6.92 -2.46
N GLN A 42 -7.53 -7.08 -2.30
CA GLN A 42 -8.52 -6.17 -2.88
C GLN A 42 -9.44 -5.59 -1.80
N PHE A 43 -9.47 -4.27 -1.70
CA PHE A 43 -10.45 -3.56 -0.89
C PHE A 43 -11.70 -3.34 -1.72
N ILE A 44 -12.87 -3.79 -1.25
CA ILE A 44 -14.13 -3.58 -1.96
C ILE A 44 -14.65 -2.15 -1.83
N THR A 45 -15.71 -1.81 -2.58
CA THR A 45 -16.32 -0.48 -2.52
C THR A 45 -16.75 -0.12 -1.10
N GLY A 46 -16.36 1.08 -0.66
CA GLY A 46 -16.69 1.59 0.68
C GLY A 46 -15.83 1.01 1.81
N SER A 47 -14.77 0.26 1.49
CA SER A 47 -13.84 -0.25 2.49
C SER A 47 -13.08 0.86 3.23
N VAL A 48 -12.52 0.52 4.39
CA VAL A 48 -11.71 1.44 5.18
C VAL A 48 -10.34 0.84 5.45
N ILE A 49 -9.30 1.63 5.22
CA ILE A 49 -7.92 1.30 5.54
C ILE A 49 -7.40 2.34 6.53
N VAL A 50 -6.92 1.91 7.68
CA VAL A 50 -6.34 2.77 8.71
C VAL A 50 -4.91 2.34 8.94
N MET A 51 -3.98 3.26 8.77
CA MET A 51 -2.56 3.07 9.04
C MET A 51 -2.17 3.97 10.21
N GLY A 52 -1.88 3.38 11.37
CA GLY A 52 -1.43 4.09 12.56
C GLY A 52 -0.03 4.70 12.38
N ALA A 53 0.38 5.55 13.32
CA ALA A 53 1.66 6.23 13.24
C ALA A 53 2.84 5.27 13.03
N LYS A 54 3.76 5.61 12.13
CA LYS A 54 4.94 4.80 11.76
C LYS A 54 4.62 3.37 11.25
N SER A 55 3.36 3.05 10.94
CA SER A 55 3.01 1.74 10.38
C SER A 55 3.43 1.63 8.90
N VAL A 56 3.55 0.39 8.43
CA VAL A 56 3.99 0.10 7.07
C VAL A 56 3.06 -0.91 6.40
N LEU A 57 2.58 -0.56 5.21
CA LEU A 57 2.01 -1.51 4.26
C LEU A 57 3.04 -1.72 3.14
N HIS A 58 3.63 -2.90 3.08
CA HIS A 58 4.67 -3.23 2.11
C HIS A 58 4.12 -4.15 1.03
N VAL A 59 4.16 -3.72 -0.22
CA VAL A 59 3.75 -4.52 -1.38
C VAL A 59 5.00 -5.00 -2.11
N GLN A 60 5.30 -6.29 -1.97
CA GLN A 60 6.50 -6.90 -2.56
C GLN A 60 6.33 -7.18 -4.04
N SER A 61 7.47 -7.38 -4.71
CA SER A 61 7.53 -7.84 -6.11
C SER A 61 6.62 -9.05 -6.34
N GLY A 62 5.85 -9.03 -7.43
CA GLY A 62 4.88 -10.08 -7.76
C GLY A 62 3.60 -10.05 -6.92
N ALA A 63 3.38 -9.05 -6.07
CA ALA A 63 2.15 -8.85 -5.34
C ALA A 63 1.35 -7.65 -5.86
N CYS A 64 0.02 -7.70 -5.69
CA CYS A 64 -0.92 -6.72 -6.21
C CYS A 64 -1.88 -6.22 -5.13
N LEU A 65 -1.94 -4.90 -4.96
CA LEU A 65 -2.87 -4.21 -4.07
C LEU A 65 -3.88 -3.41 -4.90
N ILE A 66 -5.17 -3.71 -4.74
CA ILE A 66 -6.26 -2.99 -5.38
C ILE A 66 -7.09 -2.26 -4.34
N ILE A 67 -7.18 -0.94 -4.48
CA ILE A 67 -8.01 -0.04 -3.67
C ILE A 67 -9.17 0.42 -4.54
N ARG A 68 -10.37 -0.16 -4.33
CA ARG A 68 -11.55 0.14 -5.16
C ARG A 68 -12.17 1.50 -4.83
N THR A 69 -13.02 1.95 -5.73
CA THR A 69 -13.86 3.15 -5.64
C THR A 69 -14.50 3.28 -4.26
N GLY A 70 -14.48 4.48 -3.67
CA GLY A 70 -15.09 4.73 -2.36
C GLY A 70 -14.36 4.12 -1.17
N THR A 71 -13.25 3.40 -1.38
CA THR A 71 -12.37 3.02 -0.26
C THR A 71 -11.76 4.28 0.36
N ARG A 72 -11.82 4.40 1.69
CA ARG A 72 -11.14 5.46 2.44
C ARG A 72 -9.87 4.90 3.07
N MET A 73 -8.72 5.46 2.68
CA MET A 73 -7.42 5.18 3.31
C MET A 73 -7.02 6.38 4.17
N LYS A 74 -6.81 6.15 5.47
CA LYS A 74 -6.28 7.13 6.42
C LYS A 74 -4.87 6.73 6.83
N MET A 75 -3.91 7.59 6.54
CA MET A 75 -2.49 7.41 6.85
C MET A 75 -2.07 8.40 7.93
N ASP A 76 -1.70 7.89 9.10
CA ASP A 76 -1.24 8.71 10.22
C ASP A 76 0.27 9.04 10.11
N VAL A 77 0.78 9.88 11.01
CA VAL A 77 2.11 10.49 10.94
C VAL A 77 3.20 9.44 10.66
N SER A 78 4.02 9.72 9.65
CA SER A 78 5.14 8.87 9.21
C SER A 78 4.78 7.43 8.79
N SER A 79 3.50 7.12 8.58
CA SER A 79 3.08 5.82 8.01
C SER A 79 3.40 5.75 6.51
N ARG A 80 3.68 4.55 6.00
CA ARG A 80 4.18 4.39 4.63
C ARG A 80 3.53 3.22 3.91
N VAL A 81 3.11 3.46 2.67
CA VAL A 81 2.92 2.39 1.69
C VAL A 81 4.21 2.27 0.88
N ILE A 82 4.87 1.13 0.96
CA ILE A 82 6.11 0.86 0.23
C ILE A 82 5.79 -0.11 -0.90
N VAL A 83 6.24 0.20 -2.11
CA VAL A 83 5.96 -0.59 -3.32
C VAL A 83 7.28 -0.96 -3.98
N ASP A 84 7.58 -2.25 -4.01
CA ASP A 84 8.82 -2.80 -4.59
C ASP A 84 8.77 -2.86 -6.12
N PRO A 85 9.93 -2.98 -6.79
CA PRO A 85 9.99 -3.21 -8.23
C PRO A 85 9.20 -4.47 -8.62
N GLY A 86 8.40 -4.40 -9.69
CA GLY A 86 7.54 -5.51 -10.13
C GLY A 86 6.32 -5.76 -9.24
N ALA A 87 6.04 -4.90 -8.26
CA ALA A 87 4.77 -4.87 -7.53
C ALA A 87 3.76 -3.96 -8.22
N TYR A 88 2.47 -4.23 -7.99
CA TYR A 88 1.37 -3.46 -8.57
C TYR A 88 0.49 -2.88 -7.47
N VAL A 89 0.26 -1.56 -7.54
CA VAL A 89 -0.77 -0.88 -6.74
C VAL A 89 -1.71 -0.17 -7.69
N TYR A 90 -3.00 -0.46 -7.57
CA TYR A 90 -4.04 0.20 -8.35
C TYR A 90 -5.04 0.86 -7.42
N ILE A 91 -5.22 2.17 -7.57
CA ILE A 91 -6.20 2.96 -6.82
C ILE A 91 -7.25 3.46 -7.81
N GLU A 92 -8.50 3.05 -7.62
CA GLU A 92 -9.60 3.43 -8.50
C GLU A 92 -10.04 4.88 -8.37
N HIS A 93 -10.74 5.36 -9.40
CA HIS A 93 -11.36 6.67 -9.42
C HIS A 93 -12.33 6.84 -8.25
N LYS A 94 -12.10 7.84 -7.40
CA LYS A 94 -12.85 8.16 -6.16
C LYS A 94 -12.52 7.29 -4.93
N ALA A 95 -11.37 6.63 -4.88
CA ALA A 95 -10.80 6.30 -3.57
C ALA A 95 -10.34 7.60 -2.87
N ASP A 96 -10.54 7.68 -1.56
CA ASP A 96 -10.16 8.83 -0.73
C ASP A 96 -8.92 8.49 0.09
N VAL A 97 -7.79 9.16 -0.17
CA VAL A 97 -6.53 8.94 0.54
C VAL A 97 -6.21 10.19 1.36
N GLN A 98 -6.37 10.08 2.66
CA GLN A 98 -6.07 11.13 3.63
C GLN A 98 -4.75 10.82 4.32
N ARG A 99 -3.81 11.76 4.30
CA ARG A 99 -2.47 11.57 4.88
C ARG A 99 -2.14 12.68 5.88
N ALA A 100 -1.56 12.28 7.00
CA ALA A 100 -0.94 13.18 7.96
C ALA A 100 0.49 13.56 7.52
N GLU A 101 1.16 14.39 8.31
CA GLU A 101 2.52 14.84 8.05
C GLU A 101 3.49 13.65 7.85
N LYS A 102 4.36 13.73 6.83
CA LYS A 102 5.37 12.72 6.48
C LYS A 102 4.83 11.34 6.13
N ALA A 103 3.51 11.16 6.06
CA ALA A 103 2.91 9.96 5.53
C ALA A 103 2.91 9.99 3.99
N GLY A 104 3.06 8.83 3.37
CA GLY A 104 3.07 8.77 1.91
C GLY A 104 3.42 7.43 1.30
N PHE A 105 3.54 7.46 -0.02
CA PHE A 105 3.91 6.31 -0.84
C PHE A 105 5.41 6.39 -1.15
N VAL A 106 6.12 5.28 -0.96
CA VAL A 106 7.49 5.10 -1.41
C VAL A 106 7.46 4.08 -2.53
N VAL A 107 7.72 4.52 -3.74
CA VAL A 107 7.54 3.71 -4.95
C VAL A 107 8.91 3.48 -5.56
N ALA A 108 9.39 2.23 -5.55
CA ALA A 108 10.66 1.90 -6.15
C ALA A 108 10.63 2.04 -7.68
N GLU A 109 11.79 2.27 -8.29
CA GLU A 109 11.93 2.20 -9.74
C GLU A 109 11.50 0.82 -10.25
N GLY A 110 10.66 0.79 -11.31
CA GLY A 110 10.08 -0.45 -11.83
C GLY A 110 8.85 -0.96 -11.05
N ALA A 111 8.37 -0.24 -10.04
CA ALA A 111 7.05 -0.47 -9.44
C ALA A 111 5.95 0.17 -10.30
N HIS A 112 4.76 -0.45 -10.32
CA HIS A 112 3.61 0.07 -11.06
C HIS A 112 2.56 0.62 -10.10
N VAL A 113 2.32 1.92 -10.17
CA VAL A 113 1.26 2.58 -9.41
C VAL A 113 0.29 3.27 -10.37
N GLY A 114 -0.88 2.67 -10.52
CA GLY A 114 -1.97 3.22 -11.32
C GLY A 114 -2.93 4.02 -10.46
N MET A 115 -3.09 5.32 -10.76
CA MET A 115 -4.09 6.19 -10.13
C MET A 115 -4.72 7.13 -11.16
N PRO A 116 -6.00 7.52 -11.01
CA PRO A 116 -6.62 8.55 -11.82
C PRO A 116 -5.91 9.90 -11.63
N LYS A 117 -5.82 10.68 -12.71
CA LYS A 117 -5.15 12.00 -12.75
C LYS A 117 -5.61 12.96 -11.65
N ALA A 118 -6.85 12.87 -11.20
CA ALA A 118 -7.39 13.70 -10.10
C ALA A 118 -6.74 13.40 -8.73
N LEU A 119 -6.24 12.19 -8.51
CA LEU A 119 -5.54 11.78 -7.28
C LEU A 119 -4.05 12.17 -7.28
N LEU A 120 -3.46 12.45 -8.46
CA LEU A 120 -2.07 12.92 -8.57
C LEU A 120 -1.85 14.24 -7.80
N GLY A 121 -2.88 15.11 -7.70
CA GLY A 121 -2.79 16.38 -6.96
C GLY A 121 -2.80 16.24 -5.44
N HIS A 122 -3.24 15.09 -4.90
CA HIS A 122 -3.33 14.81 -3.46
C HIS A 122 -2.21 13.89 -2.95
N VAL A 123 -1.41 13.32 -3.86
CA VAL A 123 -0.18 12.58 -3.55
C VAL A 123 1.04 13.32 -4.14
N PRO A 124 1.35 14.55 -3.69
CA PRO A 124 2.44 15.35 -4.27
C PRO A 124 3.84 14.78 -3.99
N ASP A 125 3.94 13.71 -3.19
CA ASP A 125 5.18 13.00 -2.85
C ASP A 125 5.22 11.59 -3.46
N LEU A 126 4.69 11.38 -4.68
CA LEU A 126 5.04 10.17 -5.45
C LEU A 126 6.53 10.26 -5.80
N ARG A 127 7.39 9.94 -4.83
CA ARG A 127 8.82 9.88 -5.01
C ARG A 127 9.14 8.52 -5.57
N VAL A 128 9.53 8.48 -6.84
CA VAL A 128 10.31 7.37 -7.36
C VAL A 128 11.57 7.29 -6.48
N ALA A 129 11.73 6.21 -5.74
CA ALA A 129 12.92 5.99 -4.95
C ALA A 129 14.11 5.96 -5.92
N GLN A 130 15.00 6.94 -5.81
CA GLN A 130 16.26 6.89 -6.55
C GLN A 130 17.01 5.63 -6.11
N PRO A 131 17.64 4.88 -7.03
CA PRO A 131 18.46 3.74 -6.67
C PRO A 131 19.50 4.17 -5.63
N LEU A 132 19.60 3.40 -4.54
CA LEU A 132 20.63 3.60 -3.52
C LEU A 132 22.00 3.66 -4.22
N PRO A 133 22.85 4.65 -3.92
CA PRO A 133 24.19 4.69 -4.49
C PRO A 133 24.90 3.39 -4.11
N LEU A 134 25.44 2.70 -5.12
CA LEU A 134 26.25 1.50 -4.93
C LEU A 134 27.41 1.87 -4.01
N LEU A 135 27.41 1.34 -2.80
CA LEU A 135 28.59 1.41 -1.93
C LEU A 135 29.73 0.68 -2.65
N PRO A 136 30.91 1.29 -2.79
CA PRO A 136 32.06 0.60 -3.36
C PRO A 136 32.42 -0.59 -2.47
N ARG A 137 32.68 -1.74 -3.13
CA ARG A 137 33.14 -2.98 -2.49
C ARG A 137 34.52 -2.82 -1.90
#